data_AF-A0AAV5IKE4-F1
#
_entry.id   AF-A0AAV5IKE4-F1
#
_cell.length_a   1.000
_cell.length_b   1.000
_cell.length_c   1.000
_cell.angle_alpha   90.00
_cell.angle_beta   90.00
_cell.angle_gamma   90.00
#
_symmetry.space_group_name_H-M   'P 1'
#
loop_
_entity.id
_entity.type
_entity.pdbx_description
1 polymer ?
#
loop_
_entity_poly.entity_id
_entity_poly.type
_entity_poly.pdbx_seq_one_letter_code
_entity_poly.pdbx_strand_id
1 'polypeptide(L)'
;MDFRYLSIIKNEGLQISQPALDRKKSDVHHQITARVRKSTLHRRTFKPGVNGTGCDSKSKAPPCTGWIEMMAPVFSRDAWRCVWYMIQNDLIHAWGLDIQLGYCAQGDRTKNIGIVDAEYIVHYSRPTLGGANGENNTMVQSENENKEFIAPCQAFID
;
A
#
# COMPACT_ATOMS: atom_id res chain seq x y z
N MET A 1 -15.14 12.17 0.44
CA MET A 1 -14.51 11.24 1.41
C MET A 1 -15.42 11.13 2.61
N ASP A 2 -15.80 9.92 3.02
CA ASP A 2 -16.79 9.69 4.08
C ASP A 2 -16.25 10.17 5.45
N PHE A 3 -17.09 10.82 6.26
CA PHE A 3 -16.75 11.23 7.62
C PHE A 3 -16.32 10.05 8.50
N ARG A 4 -16.86 8.86 8.24
CA ARG A 4 -16.48 7.63 8.94
C ARG A 4 -15.07 7.17 8.60
N TYR A 5 -14.65 7.29 7.33
CA TYR A 5 -13.27 7.00 6.95
C TYR A 5 -12.30 7.92 7.70
N LEU A 6 -12.58 9.22 7.66
CA LEU A 6 -11.74 10.24 8.28
C LEU A 6 -11.66 10.10 9.81
N SER A 7 -12.74 9.64 10.46
CA SER A 7 -12.71 9.39 11.90
C SER A 7 -11.86 8.16 12.24
N ILE A 8 -11.94 7.08 11.46
CA ILE A 8 -11.10 5.88 11.66
C ILE A 8 -9.62 6.23 11.52
N ILE A 9 -9.22 6.87 10.42
CA ILE A 9 -7.79 7.18 10.20
C ILE A 9 -7.21 8.08 11.28
N LYS A 10 -8.00 9.04 11.79
CA LYS A 10 -7.58 9.94 12.87
C LYS A 10 -7.47 9.20 14.20
N ASN A 11 -8.46 8.38 14.54
CA ASN A 11 -8.47 7.62 15.79
C ASN A 11 -7.36 6.57 15.83
N GLU A 12 -7.06 5.95 14.69
CA GLU A 12 -6.02 4.93 14.53
C GLU A 12 -4.61 5.52 14.32
N GLY A 13 -4.49 6.85 14.17
CA GLY A 13 -3.22 7.55 13.99
C GLY A 13 -2.50 7.21 12.67
N LEU A 14 -3.25 6.86 11.62
CA LEU A 14 -2.64 6.45 10.35
C LEU A 14 -2.04 7.64 9.61
N GLN A 15 -0.80 7.48 9.15
CA GLN A 15 -0.14 8.42 8.25
C GLN A 15 -0.40 8.09 6.79
N ILE A 16 -0.57 6.81 6.49
CA ILE A 16 -0.88 6.30 5.15
C ILE A 16 -1.98 5.26 5.29
N SER A 17 -2.99 5.34 4.42
CA SER A 17 -4.10 4.40 4.46
C SER A 17 -4.68 4.17 3.08
N GLN A 18 -5.50 3.13 2.97
CA GLN A 18 -6.25 2.83 1.76
C GLN A 18 -7.62 2.26 2.16
N PRO A 19 -8.72 2.61 1.49
CA PRO A 19 -9.96 1.85 1.59
C PRO A 19 -9.73 0.40 1.17
N ALA A 20 -10.38 -0.54 1.85
CA ALA A 20 -10.28 -1.95 1.47
C ALA A 20 -10.91 -2.21 0.09
N LEU A 21 -10.46 -3.26 -0.58
CA LEU A 21 -11.07 -3.74 -1.82
C LEU A 21 -12.14 -4.78 -1.55
N ASP A 22 -13.27 -4.66 -2.26
CA ASP A 22 -14.26 -5.73 -2.32
C ASP A 22 -13.65 -7.01 -2.91
N ARG A 23 -13.61 -8.08 -2.11
CA ARG A 23 -12.99 -9.37 -2.49
C ARG A 23 -13.58 -10.05 -3.71
N LYS A 24 -14.84 -9.77 -4.06
CA LYS A 24 -15.55 -10.46 -5.14
C LYS A 24 -15.64 -9.60 -6.41
N LYS A 25 -15.67 -8.28 -6.24
CA LYS A 25 -15.93 -7.35 -7.33
C LYS A 25 -14.67 -6.65 -7.83
N SER A 26 -13.65 -6.54 -6.98
CA SER A 26 -12.38 -5.95 -7.36
C SER A 26 -11.43 -7.00 -7.90
N ASP A 27 -10.53 -6.57 -8.76
CA ASP A 27 -9.29 -7.31 -9.01
C ASP A 27 -8.31 -7.00 -7.88
N VAL A 28 -7.80 -8.04 -7.22
CA VAL A 28 -7.02 -7.95 -5.98
C VAL A 28 -5.65 -8.57 -6.21
N HIS A 29 -4.65 -7.72 -6.44
CA HIS A 29 -3.28 -8.16 -6.69
C HIS A 29 -2.57 -8.57 -5.39
N HIS A 30 -2.79 -7.84 -4.30
CA HIS A 30 -2.18 -8.10 -3.00
C HIS A 30 -3.22 -8.40 -1.93
N GLN A 31 -3.12 -9.54 -1.25
CA GLN A 31 -4.12 -9.98 -0.26
C GLN A 31 -4.26 -9.04 0.95
N ILE A 32 -3.30 -8.16 1.19
CA ILE A 32 -3.42 -7.12 2.22
C ILE A 32 -4.40 -6.01 1.82
N THR A 33 -4.66 -5.73 0.54
CA THR A 33 -5.65 -4.70 0.18
C THR A 33 -7.08 -5.22 0.25
N ALA A 34 -7.26 -6.53 0.43
CA ALA A 34 -8.55 -7.20 0.42
C ALA A 34 -9.33 -6.97 1.72
N ARG A 35 -10.62 -6.66 1.62
CA ARG A 35 -11.48 -6.41 2.79
C ARG A 35 -11.59 -7.60 3.73
N VAL A 36 -11.28 -7.38 5.00
CA VAL A 36 -11.56 -8.31 6.08
C VAL A 36 -12.97 -8.05 6.62
N ARG A 37 -13.83 -9.07 6.58
CA ARG A 37 -15.21 -8.95 7.09
C ARG A 37 -15.20 -8.86 8.62
N LYS A 38 -16.13 -8.08 9.17
CA LYS A 38 -16.27 -7.83 10.63
C LYS A 38 -15.03 -7.19 11.27
N SER A 39 -14.21 -6.54 10.45
CA SER A 39 -13.08 -5.72 10.87
C SER A 39 -13.39 -4.25 10.56
N THR A 40 -12.87 -3.33 11.37
CA THR A 40 -12.88 -1.90 11.05
C THR A 40 -11.66 -1.51 10.23
N LEU A 41 -10.51 -2.11 10.55
CA LEU A 41 -9.22 -1.87 9.93
C LEU A 41 -8.29 -3.06 10.19
N HIS A 42 -7.40 -3.32 9.24
CA HIS A 42 -6.26 -4.22 9.44
C HIS A 42 -4.96 -3.60 8.89
N ARG A 43 -3.84 -4.06 9.43
CA ARG A 43 -2.47 -3.62 9.05
C ARG A 43 -1.61 -4.77 8.55
N ARG A 44 -2.21 -5.95 8.43
CA ARG A 44 -1.55 -7.24 8.19
C ARG A 44 -2.44 -8.14 7.36
N THR A 45 -1.81 -8.95 6.51
CA THR A 45 -2.43 -10.13 5.91
C THR A 45 -1.71 -11.41 6.30
N PHE A 46 -2.40 -12.54 6.14
CA PHE A 46 -1.85 -13.87 6.29
C PHE A 46 -2.03 -14.62 4.98
N LYS A 47 -0.94 -15.21 4.49
CA LYS A 47 -0.93 -15.97 3.25
C LYS A 47 -0.01 -17.17 3.45
N PRO A 48 -0.54 -18.41 3.47
CA PRO A 48 0.31 -19.59 3.45
C PRO A 48 1.22 -19.53 2.22
N GLY A 49 2.53 -19.66 2.44
CA GLY A 49 3.52 -19.72 1.37
C GLY A 49 4.13 -21.09 1.27
N VAL A 50 4.76 -21.38 0.13
CA VAL A 50 5.62 -22.55 -0.05
C VAL A 50 7.04 -22.13 0.33
N ASN A 51 7.73 -22.93 1.15
CA ASN A 51 9.12 -22.70 1.58
C ASN A 51 9.37 -21.36 2.30
N GLY A 52 8.44 -20.90 3.17
CA GLY A 52 8.67 -19.71 4.02
C GLY A 52 8.47 -18.35 3.34
N THR A 53 8.00 -18.33 2.08
CA THR A 53 7.72 -17.09 1.32
C THR A 53 6.35 -16.46 1.61
N GLY A 54 5.61 -17.03 2.56
CA GLY A 54 4.27 -16.58 2.94
C GLY A 54 4.27 -15.43 3.95
N CYS A 55 3.07 -14.94 4.25
CA CYS A 55 2.86 -14.02 5.36
C CYS A 55 2.41 -14.80 6.59
N ASP A 56 3.29 -14.87 7.59
CA ASP A 56 3.05 -15.46 8.90
C ASP A 56 3.06 -14.39 10.00
N SER A 57 2.92 -14.80 11.27
CA SER A 57 2.88 -13.88 12.42
C SER A 57 4.19 -13.11 12.65
N LYS A 58 5.32 -13.60 12.14
CA LYS A 58 6.64 -12.98 12.26
C LYS A 58 6.99 -12.10 11.06
N SER A 59 6.33 -12.28 9.92
CA SER A 59 6.54 -11.44 8.72
C SER A 59 6.23 -9.98 9.03
N LYS A 60 7.23 -9.09 8.95
CA LYS A 60 7.07 -7.63 9.13
C LYS A 60 7.30 -6.84 7.83
N ALA A 61 7.83 -7.48 6.79
CA ALA A 61 8.11 -6.86 5.51
C ALA A 61 6.83 -6.61 4.72
N PRO A 62 6.81 -5.66 3.77
CA PRO A 62 5.77 -5.61 2.76
C PRO A 62 5.79 -6.88 1.89
N PRO A 63 4.66 -7.31 1.31
CA PRO A 63 3.31 -6.76 1.50
C PRO A 63 2.59 -7.32 2.75
N CYS A 64 3.28 -8.07 3.63
CA CYS A 64 2.62 -8.77 4.73
C CYS A 64 2.09 -7.85 5.83
N THR A 65 2.77 -6.73 6.10
CA THR A 65 2.34 -5.73 7.08
C THR A 65 2.71 -4.32 6.66
N GLY A 66 1.90 -3.34 7.07
CA GLY A 66 2.22 -1.93 6.93
C GLY A 66 2.52 -1.55 5.49
N TRP A 67 1.60 -1.92 4.59
CA TRP A 67 1.72 -1.74 3.14
C TRP A 67 0.36 -1.43 2.55
N ILE A 68 0.35 -0.59 1.52
CA ILE A 68 -0.81 -0.27 0.68
C ILE A 68 -0.38 -0.28 -0.78
N GLU A 69 -1.35 -0.42 -1.67
CA GLU A 69 -1.14 -0.35 -3.12
C GLU A 69 -1.47 1.07 -3.61
N MET A 70 -0.71 1.59 -4.57
CA MET A 70 -0.82 2.98 -5.06
C MET A 70 -2.12 3.27 -5.84
N MET A 71 -3.05 2.33 -5.95
CA MET A 71 -4.33 2.56 -6.64
C MET A 71 -5.31 3.47 -5.88
N ALA A 72 -5.25 3.51 -4.54
CA ALA A 72 -6.19 4.30 -3.74
C ALA A 72 -5.60 4.84 -2.42
N PRO A 73 -4.36 5.39 -2.42
CA PRO A 73 -3.71 5.83 -1.20
C PRO A 73 -4.38 7.09 -0.65
N VAL A 74 -4.34 7.18 0.68
CA VAL A 74 -4.74 8.36 1.45
C VAL A 74 -3.59 8.68 2.39
N PHE A 75 -3.07 9.89 2.27
CA PHE A 75 -1.93 10.34 3.04
C PHE A 75 -2.33 11.41 4.04
N SER A 76 -1.69 11.41 5.20
CA SER A 76 -1.60 12.61 6.02
C SER A 76 -0.87 13.70 5.24
N ARG A 77 -0.98 14.94 5.70
CA ARG A 77 -0.30 16.07 5.04
C ARG A 77 1.21 15.89 4.99
N ASP A 78 1.80 15.34 6.05
CA ASP A 78 3.26 15.21 6.14
C ASP A 78 3.76 13.97 5.39
N ALA A 79 3.00 12.87 5.43
CA ALA A 79 3.27 11.72 4.57
C ALA A 79 3.18 12.11 3.07
N TRP A 80 2.18 12.91 2.69
CA TRP A 80 2.04 13.38 1.31
C TRP A 80 3.23 14.22 0.85
N ARG A 81 3.73 15.13 1.68
CA ARG A 81 4.93 15.91 1.34
C ARG A 81 6.13 15.02 1.03
N CYS A 82 6.36 14.03 1.88
CA CYS A 82 7.40 13.02 1.68
C CYS A 82 7.21 12.24 0.37
N VAL A 83 6.01 11.71 0.13
CA VAL A 83 5.70 10.94 -1.10
C VAL A 83 5.82 11.80 -2.34
N TRP A 84 5.42 13.08 -2.28
CA TRP A 84 5.52 14.00 -3.38
C TRP A 84 6.97 14.20 -3.84
N TYR A 85 7.90 14.40 -2.90
CA TYR A 85 9.32 14.48 -3.23
C TYR A 85 9.88 13.16 -3.78
N MET A 86 9.41 12.02 -3.27
CA MET A 86 9.77 10.70 -3.80
C MET A 86 9.35 10.56 -5.27
N ILE A 87 8.11 10.92 -5.61
CA ILE A 87 7.60 10.90 -6.99
C ILE A 87 8.41 11.80 -7.92
N GLN A 88 8.76 13.01 -7.46
CA GLN A 88 9.55 13.95 -8.27
C GLN A 88 10.96 13.43 -8.60
N ASN A 89 11.53 12.59 -7.73
CA ASN A 89 12.87 12.03 -7.91
C ASN A 89 12.89 10.73 -8.75
N ASP A 90 11.74 10.07 -8.94
CA ASP A 90 11.64 8.76 -9.60
C ASP A 90 10.64 8.78 -10.78
N LEU A 91 10.83 9.75 -11.69
CA LEU A 91 9.90 10.05 -12.78
C LEU A 91 9.91 9.07 -13.96
N ILE A 92 10.76 8.03 -13.97
CA ILE A 92 10.96 7.19 -15.16
C ILE A 92 10.32 5.80 -15.05
N HIS A 93 10.11 5.24 -13.85
CA HIS A 93 9.59 3.87 -13.76
C HIS A 93 8.35 3.68 -12.89
N ALA A 94 8.16 4.40 -11.76
CA ALA A 94 7.03 4.26 -10.81
C ALA A 94 6.71 2.82 -10.31
N TRP A 95 7.28 1.78 -10.93
CA TRP A 95 7.18 0.37 -10.61
C TRP A 95 7.99 0.14 -9.33
N GLY A 96 7.29 -0.27 -8.28
CA GLY A 96 7.88 -0.47 -6.97
C GLY A 96 7.77 0.73 -6.02
N LEU A 97 7.13 1.83 -6.43
CA LEU A 97 6.89 2.98 -5.55
C LEU A 97 6.07 2.57 -4.30
N ASP A 98 5.16 1.61 -4.44
CA ASP A 98 4.34 1.03 -3.38
C ASP A 98 5.19 0.40 -2.25
N ILE A 99 6.40 -0.08 -2.59
CA ILE A 99 7.34 -0.63 -1.60
C ILE A 99 7.94 0.52 -0.77
N GLN A 100 8.13 1.69 -1.38
CA GLN A 100 8.79 2.84 -0.77
C GLN A 100 7.85 3.74 0.02
N LEU A 101 6.54 3.72 -0.27
CA LEU A 101 5.54 4.50 0.49
C LEU A 101 5.67 4.31 2.01
N GLY A 102 6.07 3.12 2.44
CA GLY A 102 6.40 2.76 3.83
C GLY A 102 7.29 3.77 4.56
N TYR A 103 8.27 4.35 3.87
CA TYR A 103 9.23 5.30 4.44
C TYR A 103 8.60 6.64 4.81
N CYS A 104 7.46 6.99 4.21
CA CYS A 104 6.74 8.23 4.48
C CYS A 104 5.71 8.12 5.61
N ALA A 105 5.59 6.97 6.27
CA ALA A 105 4.60 6.73 7.33
C ALA A 105 5.00 7.26 8.71
N GLN A 106 6.09 8.03 8.81
CA GLN A 106 6.62 8.65 10.03
C GLN A 106 6.64 7.71 11.24
N GLY A 107 7.72 6.93 11.41
CA GLY A 107 7.83 5.96 12.51
C GLY A 107 7.57 4.52 12.04
N ASP A 108 6.95 3.71 12.90
CA ASP A 108 6.73 2.28 12.60
C ASP A 108 5.60 2.08 11.59
N ARG A 109 5.95 1.83 10.33
CA ARG A 109 4.98 1.59 9.25
C ARG A 109 4.02 0.44 9.53
N THR A 110 4.38 -0.53 10.37
CA THR A 110 3.47 -1.64 10.75
C THR A 110 2.29 -1.17 11.60
N LYS A 111 2.36 0.04 12.18
CA LYS A 111 1.33 0.70 12.97
C LYS A 111 0.68 1.87 12.23
N ASN A 112 1.48 2.63 11.49
CA ASN A 112 1.04 3.89 10.90
C ASN A 112 0.46 3.74 9.48
N ILE A 113 0.58 2.54 8.90
CA ILE A 113 -0.05 2.18 7.64
C ILE A 113 -1.17 1.15 7.89
N GLY A 114 -2.35 1.38 7.30
CA GLY A 114 -3.47 0.47 7.45
C GLY A 114 -4.51 0.54 6.35
N ILE A 115 -5.26 -0.56 6.23
CA ILE A 115 -6.38 -0.73 5.32
C ILE A 115 -7.66 -0.56 6.14
N VAL A 116 -8.54 0.32 5.69
CA VAL A 116 -9.82 0.58 6.37
C VAL A 116 -10.86 -0.41 5.82
N ASP A 117 -11.24 -1.40 6.61
CA ASP A 117 -12.21 -2.45 6.21
C ASP A 117 -13.67 -2.02 6.29
N ALA A 118 -13.95 -1.05 7.18
CA ALA A 118 -15.28 -0.48 7.36
C ALA A 118 -15.74 0.25 6.08
N GLU A 119 -14.80 0.82 5.34
CA GLU A 119 -15.00 1.64 4.15
C GLU A 119 -14.24 1.04 2.97
N TYR A 120 -14.96 0.56 1.97
CA TYR A 120 -14.38 -0.25 0.91
C TYR A 120 -14.88 0.18 -0.46
N ILE A 121 -14.05 -0.05 -1.47
CA ILE A 121 -14.29 0.33 -2.86
C ILE A 121 -14.23 -0.89 -3.78
N VAL A 122 -14.77 -0.73 -4.98
CA VAL A 122 -14.60 -1.68 -6.08
C VAL A 122 -13.55 -1.12 -7.04
N HIS A 123 -12.46 -1.87 -7.25
CA HIS A 123 -11.39 -1.50 -8.17
C HIS A 123 -11.34 -2.48 -9.34
N TYR A 124 -11.57 -1.98 -10.56
CA TYR A 124 -11.68 -2.82 -11.76
C TYR A 124 -10.36 -3.05 -12.50
N SER A 125 -9.23 -2.61 -11.95
CA SER A 125 -7.88 -2.70 -12.57
C SER A 125 -7.84 -2.28 -14.05
N ARG A 126 -8.62 -1.27 -14.42
CA ARG A 126 -8.64 -0.72 -15.79
C ARG A 126 -7.45 0.22 -15.96
N PRO A 127 -6.50 -0.09 -16.85
CA PRO A 127 -5.38 0.81 -17.12
C PRO A 127 -5.89 2.16 -17.63
N THR A 128 -5.41 3.24 -17.04
CA THR A 128 -5.68 4.61 -17.51
C THR A 128 -4.63 5.10 -18.52
N LEU A 129 -3.47 4.43 -18.57
CA LEU A 129 -2.35 4.71 -19.46
C LEU A 129 -1.97 3.40 -20.18
N GLY A 130 -1.68 3.49 -21.49
CA GLY A 130 -1.51 2.32 -22.36
C GLY A 130 -2.83 1.99 -23.08
N GLY A 131 -2.79 1.95 -24.42
CA GLY A 131 -3.97 1.71 -25.25
C GLY A 131 -4.62 0.36 -24.95
N ALA A 132 -5.95 0.30 -25.07
CA ALA A 132 -6.74 -0.91 -24.86
C ALA A 132 -6.48 -1.94 -25.98
N ASN A 133 -5.37 -2.66 -25.88
CA ASN A 133 -5.17 -3.91 -26.60
C ASN A 133 -5.32 -5.05 -25.60
N GLY A 134 -6.35 -5.86 -25.82
CA GLY A 134 -6.60 -7.06 -25.04
C GLY A 134 -5.44 -8.04 -25.09
N GLU A 135 -5.38 -8.86 -24.03
CA GLU A 135 -4.63 -10.12 -23.93
C GLU A 135 -3.10 -9.99 -23.87
N ASN A 136 -2.53 -10.06 -22.65
CA ASN A 136 -2.02 -11.32 -22.10
C ASN A 136 -1.25 -11.09 -20.79
N ASN A 137 -1.48 -11.99 -19.84
CA ASN A 137 -0.76 -12.09 -18.57
C ASN A 137 0.75 -12.16 -18.78
N THR A 138 1.49 -11.22 -18.22
CA THR A 138 2.91 -11.41 -17.90
C THR A 138 3.13 -11.10 -16.43
N MET A 139 3.29 -12.16 -15.64
CA MET A 139 3.83 -12.06 -14.29
C MET A 139 5.29 -11.62 -14.42
N VAL A 140 5.59 -10.36 -14.10
CA VAL A 140 6.97 -9.90 -13.99
C VAL A 140 7.47 -10.25 -12.59
N GLN A 141 8.45 -11.16 -12.53
CA GLN A 141 9.23 -11.42 -11.32
C GLN A 141 10.17 -10.23 -11.09
N SER A 142 10.11 -9.63 -9.91
CA SER A 142 11.07 -8.62 -9.47
C SER A 142 12.37 -9.30 -9.03
N GLU A 143 13.47 -8.98 -9.71
CA GLU A 143 14.83 -9.32 -9.28
C GLU A 143 15.22 -8.48 -8.05
N ASN A 144 15.88 -9.12 -7.09
CA ASN A 144 16.42 -8.48 -5.90
C ASN A 144 17.66 -7.65 -6.25
N GLU A 145 17.50 -6.33 -6.38
CA GLU A 145 18.63 -5.41 -6.27
C GLU A 145 18.71 -4.85 -4.84
N ASN A 146 19.73 -5.26 -4.11
CA ASN A 146 20.15 -4.64 -2.86
C ASN A 146 20.70 -3.24 -3.13
N LYS A 147 19.82 -2.25 -3.29
CA LYS A 147 20.18 -0.83 -3.18
C LYS A 147 19.73 -0.36 -1.82
N GLU A 148 20.71 -0.08 -0.96
CA GLU A 148 20.51 0.63 0.29
C GLU A 148 20.10 2.07 -0.04
N PHE A 149 18.81 2.27 -0.28
CA PHE A 149 18.21 3.58 -0.48
C PHE A 149 18.10 4.24 0.89
N ILE A 150 19.04 5.14 1.17
CA ILE A 150 18.94 6.08 2.29
C ILE A 150 17.76 6.99 1.94
N ALA A 151 16.62 6.78 2.61
CA ALA A 151 15.46 7.63 2.43
C ALA A 151 15.85 9.07 2.82
N PRO A 152 15.74 10.06 1.90
CA PRO A 152 16.11 11.45 2.19
C PRO A 152 15.13 12.12 3.15
N CYS A 153 14.07 11.42 3.58
CA CYS A 153 12.97 11.97 4.36
C CYS A 153 13.37 12.43 5.76
N GLN A 154 14.56 12.06 6.27
CA GLN A 154 15.10 12.62 7.51
C GLN A 154 15.62 14.06 7.33
N ALA A 155 15.95 14.48 6.10
CA ALA A 155 16.54 15.78 5.80
C ALA A 155 15.52 16.89 5.45
N PHE A 156 14.22 16.57 5.47
CA PHE A 156 13.15 17.49 5.05
C PHE A 156 12.03 17.66 6.09
N ILE A 157 12.28 17.30 7.36
CA ILE A 157 11.33 17.49 8.49
C ILE A 157 11.61 18.79 9.26
N ASP A 158 12.58 19.60 8.83
CA ASP A 158 12.84 20.95 9.39
C ASP A 158 12.18 22.05 8.54
#